data_AF-A0A3G8M7I1-F1
#
_entry.id   AF-A0A3G8M7I1-F1
#
_cell.length_a   1.000
_cell.length_b   1.000
_cell.length_c   1.000
_cell.angle_alpha   90.00
_cell.angle_beta   90.00
_cell.angle_gamma   90.00
#
_symmetry.space_group_name_H-M   'P 1'
#
loop_
_entity.id
_entity.type
_entity.pdbx_description
1 polymer ?
#
loop_
_entity_poly.entity_id
_entity_poly.type
_entity_poly.pdbx_seq_one_letter_code
_entity_poly.pdbx_strand_id
1 'polypeptide(L)'
;MKLPNQFYRPLAIGAPAPLREPPVKVERMIHFVPPHLEKFRAKVPELVKQVDVVLGNLEDAIPADAKEAARAGFIEMAKATDFGSTGLWTRMNALNSPWALDDMIEIVGAVGSKLDVVMLPKVEGPWDIAYLDQLLAQLEARHGVTKPILIHAILETAEGVKNVDAIASASPRMHGISLGPADLAASRAMKTTRVGGGHPDYKVIADAEPGQGLRASFQQDLWHYTIAKMVDACASAGIKAFYGPFGDFSDAPACEAQFRNAFLLGCAGAWSLHPSQIAIAKKVFSPDPQEVAFARRVLDAMPDGTGAVMIDGRMQDDATWKQCKVVVDLAKQVAAKDADLATIYGF
;
A
#
# COMPACT_ATOMS: atom_id res chain seq x y z
N MET A 1 -9.49 18.60 11.19
CA MET A 1 -10.08 17.46 11.91
C MET A 1 -11.58 17.67 12.01
N LYS A 2 -12.41 16.69 11.61
CA LYS A 2 -13.88 16.77 11.74
C LYS A 2 -14.31 16.24 13.12
N LEU A 3 -15.49 16.63 13.60
CA LEU A 3 -16.09 16.02 14.79
C LEU A 3 -16.48 14.55 14.50
N PRO A 4 -16.39 13.62 15.47
CA PRO A 4 -16.74 12.21 15.26
C PRO A 4 -18.14 11.99 14.66
N ASN A 5 -19.13 12.78 15.07
CA ASN A 5 -20.50 12.70 14.55
C ASN A 5 -20.69 13.24 13.12
N GLN A 6 -19.72 14.00 12.60
CA GLN A 6 -19.68 14.49 11.22
C GLN A 6 -18.76 13.65 10.34
N PHE A 7 -17.78 12.95 10.93
CA PHE A 7 -16.73 12.25 10.19
C PHE A 7 -17.29 11.22 9.20
N TYR A 8 -18.31 10.47 9.59
CA TYR A 8 -18.96 9.44 8.77
C TYR A 8 -20.21 9.92 8.03
N ARG A 9 -20.41 11.23 7.87
CA ARG A 9 -21.50 11.75 7.03
C ARG A 9 -21.03 11.85 5.57
N PRO A 10 -21.86 11.46 4.58
CA PRO A 10 -21.55 11.72 3.18
C PRO A 10 -21.43 13.23 2.95
N LEU A 11 -20.45 13.64 2.14
CA LEU A 11 -20.16 15.06 1.86
C LEU A 11 -20.98 15.64 0.70
N ALA A 12 -21.84 14.85 0.07
CA ALA A 12 -22.78 15.30 -0.95
C ALA A 12 -24.10 14.53 -0.82
N ILE A 13 -25.21 15.21 -1.10
CA ILE A 13 -26.54 14.59 -1.11
C ILE A 13 -26.57 13.57 -2.25
N GLY A 14 -26.84 12.31 -1.93
CA GLY A 14 -26.83 11.19 -2.89
C GLY A 14 -25.50 10.44 -2.97
N ALA A 15 -24.44 10.90 -2.28
CA ALA A 15 -23.20 10.13 -2.17
C ALA A 15 -23.40 8.91 -1.24
N PRO A 16 -22.69 7.80 -1.49
CA PRO A 16 -22.77 6.62 -0.64
C PRO A 16 -22.26 6.92 0.77
N ALA A 17 -22.77 6.17 1.75
CA ALA A 17 -22.31 6.28 3.12
C ALA A 17 -20.82 5.91 3.22
N PRO A 18 -19.99 6.72 3.91
CA PRO A 18 -18.59 6.36 4.15
C PRO A 18 -18.47 5.04 4.91
N LEU A 19 -17.40 4.28 4.62
CA LEU A 19 -17.10 3.07 5.37
C LEU A 19 -16.64 3.43 6.80
N ARG A 20 -16.97 2.55 7.75
CA ARG A 20 -16.46 2.65 9.13
C ARG A 20 -15.19 1.85 9.33
N GLU A 21 -15.01 0.80 8.53
CA GLU A 21 -13.84 -0.06 8.50
C GLU A 21 -13.41 -0.23 7.04
N PRO A 22 -12.10 -0.16 6.72
CA PRO A 22 -11.62 -0.48 5.39
C PRO A 22 -11.98 -1.94 5.01
N PRO A 23 -12.23 -2.23 3.72
CA PRO A 23 -12.49 -3.60 3.29
C PRO A 23 -11.34 -4.53 3.64
N VAL A 24 -11.67 -5.69 4.23
CA VAL A 24 -10.71 -6.76 4.53
C VAL A 24 -10.37 -7.48 3.22
N LYS A 25 -9.34 -6.97 2.54
CA LYS A 25 -8.79 -7.53 1.30
C LYS A 25 -7.27 -7.68 1.42
N VAL A 26 -6.77 -8.79 0.88
CA VAL A 26 -5.33 -9.02 0.68
C VAL A 26 -4.84 -8.14 -0.47
N GLU A 27 -3.76 -7.42 -0.23
CA GLU A 27 -3.21 -6.41 -1.14
C GLU A 27 -1.67 -6.49 -1.17
N ARG A 28 -1.12 -7.71 -1.30
CA ARG A 28 0.33 -7.96 -1.18
C ARG A 28 1.14 -7.20 -2.22
N MET A 29 0.54 -6.96 -3.40
CA MET A 29 1.12 -6.13 -4.45
C MET A 29 0.10 -5.20 -5.11
N ILE A 30 0.56 -3.97 -5.38
CA ILE A 30 -0.10 -3.00 -6.25
C ILE A 30 0.63 -3.02 -7.59
N HIS A 31 0.04 -3.63 -8.63
CA HIS A 31 0.70 -3.77 -9.94
C HIS A 31 0.38 -2.61 -10.86
N PHE A 32 1.41 -1.84 -11.25
CA PHE A 32 1.26 -0.65 -12.07
C PHE A 32 1.15 -1.01 -13.56
N VAL A 33 0.16 -0.43 -14.23
CA VAL A 33 -0.09 -0.58 -15.67
C VAL A 33 -0.09 0.80 -16.32
N PRO A 34 0.71 1.06 -17.37
CA PRO A 34 0.67 2.30 -18.14
C PRO A 34 -0.48 2.26 -19.16
N PRO A 35 -1.62 2.90 -18.90
CA PRO A 35 -2.84 2.61 -19.64
C PRO A 35 -2.84 3.22 -21.05
N HIS A 36 -1.93 4.12 -21.41
CA HIS A 36 -1.82 4.63 -22.78
C HIS A 36 -1.28 3.58 -23.76
N LEU A 37 -0.61 2.53 -23.27
CA LEU A 37 0.02 1.51 -24.09
C LEU A 37 -0.87 0.27 -24.25
N GLU A 38 -1.40 0.06 -25.46
CA GLU A 38 -2.31 -1.05 -25.78
C GLU A 38 -1.72 -2.43 -25.44
N LYS A 39 -0.43 -2.65 -25.74
CA LYS A 39 0.30 -3.89 -25.40
C LYS A 39 0.23 -4.30 -23.92
N PHE A 40 0.09 -3.33 -23.01
CA PHE A 40 -0.04 -3.59 -21.58
C PHE A 40 -1.51 -3.76 -21.19
N ARG A 41 -2.42 -2.91 -21.71
CA ARG A 41 -3.87 -3.05 -21.51
C ARG A 41 -4.38 -4.44 -21.94
N ALA A 42 -3.93 -4.92 -23.09
CA ALA A 42 -4.33 -6.22 -23.66
C ALA A 42 -3.97 -7.42 -22.77
N LYS A 43 -3.01 -7.28 -21.84
CA LYS A 43 -2.61 -8.34 -20.91
C LYS A 43 -3.39 -8.35 -19.60
N VAL A 44 -4.15 -7.28 -19.31
CA VAL A 44 -4.84 -7.10 -18.03
C VAL A 44 -5.83 -8.23 -17.73
N PRO A 45 -6.65 -8.73 -18.69
CA PRO A 45 -7.58 -9.84 -18.41
C PRO A 45 -6.93 -11.13 -17.86
N GLU A 46 -5.67 -11.40 -18.22
CA GLU A 46 -4.92 -12.53 -17.65
C GLU A 46 -4.14 -12.14 -16.39
N LEU A 47 -3.66 -10.89 -16.33
CA LEU A 47 -2.94 -10.36 -15.17
C LEU A 47 -3.82 -10.31 -13.92
N VAL A 48 -5.11 -9.97 -14.03
CA VAL A 48 -6.01 -9.85 -12.87
C VAL A 48 -6.13 -11.15 -12.07
N LYS A 49 -5.85 -12.31 -12.67
CA LYS A 49 -5.83 -13.62 -11.98
C LYS A 49 -4.58 -13.82 -11.13
N GLN A 50 -3.54 -13.01 -11.36
CA GLN A 50 -2.21 -13.19 -10.79
C GLN A 50 -1.84 -12.12 -9.77
N VAL A 51 -2.59 -11.03 -9.69
CA VAL A 51 -2.29 -9.90 -8.79
C VAL A 51 -3.43 -9.64 -7.82
N ASP A 52 -3.10 -9.05 -6.69
CA ASP A 52 -4.09 -8.66 -5.69
C ASP A 52 -4.76 -7.34 -6.07
N VAL A 53 -3.98 -6.40 -6.64
CA VAL A 53 -4.44 -5.10 -7.12
C VAL A 53 -3.80 -4.78 -8.48
N VAL A 54 -4.62 -4.28 -9.41
CA VAL A 54 -4.18 -3.59 -10.64
C VAL A 54 -4.37 -2.09 -10.45
N LEU A 55 -3.33 -1.32 -10.75
CA LEU A 55 -3.36 0.13 -10.72
C LEU A 55 -3.07 0.71 -12.10
N GLY A 56 -4.01 1.50 -12.64
CA GLY A 56 -3.76 2.32 -13.82
C GLY A 56 -2.96 3.56 -13.46
N ASN A 57 -1.80 3.76 -14.07
CA ASN A 57 -0.94 4.90 -13.77
C ASN A 57 -1.18 6.06 -14.75
N LEU A 58 -1.51 7.25 -14.25
CA LEU A 58 -1.71 8.46 -15.05
C LEU A 58 -0.63 9.52 -14.82
N GLU A 59 0.21 9.34 -13.80
CA GLU A 59 1.14 10.37 -13.32
C GLU A 59 2.57 10.12 -13.83
N ASP A 60 3.57 9.95 -12.97
CA ASP A 60 4.97 9.81 -13.37
C ASP A 60 5.17 8.63 -14.33
N ALA A 61 6.16 8.77 -15.21
CA ALA A 61 6.42 7.86 -16.34
C ALA A 61 5.32 7.82 -17.43
N ILE A 62 4.28 8.64 -17.34
CA ILE A 62 3.37 8.95 -18.46
C ILE A 62 3.78 10.29 -19.08
N PRO A 63 4.20 10.32 -20.35
CA PRO A 63 4.50 11.57 -21.05
C PRO A 63 3.34 12.57 -21.01
N ALA A 64 3.63 13.87 -21.00
CA ALA A 64 2.61 14.93 -20.89
C ALA A 64 1.60 14.89 -22.05
N ASP A 65 2.05 14.59 -23.27
CA ASP A 65 1.23 14.40 -24.47
C ASP A 65 0.45 13.07 -24.47
N ALA A 66 0.77 12.15 -23.55
CA ALA A 66 0.09 10.87 -23.39
C ALA A 66 -0.91 10.86 -22.21
N LYS A 67 -1.09 11.96 -21.47
CA LYS A 67 -1.95 12.02 -20.27
C LYS A 67 -3.42 11.72 -20.58
N GLU A 68 -3.97 12.36 -21.62
CA GLU A 68 -5.33 12.12 -22.08
C GLU A 68 -5.50 10.68 -22.60
N ALA A 69 -4.52 10.18 -23.37
CA ALA A 69 -4.52 8.82 -23.87
C ALA A 69 -4.44 7.78 -22.72
N ALA A 70 -3.72 8.07 -21.64
CA ALA A 70 -3.65 7.22 -20.46
C ALA A 70 -4.99 7.21 -19.71
N ARG A 71 -5.65 8.36 -19.55
CA ARG A 71 -6.98 8.44 -18.93
C ARG A 71 -8.00 7.64 -19.75
N ALA A 72 -8.07 7.88 -21.06
CA ALA A 72 -8.96 7.17 -21.97
C ALA A 72 -8.67 5.66 -21.97
N GLY A 73 -7.39 5.27 -22.02
CA GLY A 73 -6.96 3.88 -21.96
C GLY A 73 -7.30 3.19 -20.64
N PHE A 74 -7.23 3.89 -19.50
CA PHE A 74 -7.68 3.34 -18.22
C PHE A 74 -9.18 3.07 -18.23
N ILE A 75 -9.98 4.03 -18.72
CA ILE A 75 -11.44 3.89 -18.85
C ILE A 75 -11.80 2.72 -19.76
N GLU A 76 -11.14 2.60 -20.92
CA GLU A 76 -11.32 1.49 -21.86
C GLU A 76 -11.01 0.13 -21.20
N MET A 77 -9.83 0.01 -20.58
CA MET A 77 -9.39 -1.18 -19.85
C MET A 77 -10.38 -1.59 -18.75
N ALA A 78 -10.81 -0.62 -17.95
CA ALA A 78 -11.73 -0.86 -16.83
C ALA A 78 -13.13 -1.26 -17.31
N LYS A 79 -13.61 -0.72 -18.44
CA LYS A 79 -14.88 -1.15 -19.05
C LYS A 79 -14.79 -2.58 -19.57
N ALA A 80 -13.72 -2.91 -20.29
CA ALA A 80 -13.54 -4.18 -20.98
C ALA A 80 -13.21 -5.36 -20.05
N THR A 81 -12.73 -5.09 -18.83
CA THR A 81 -12.25 -6.14 -17.90
C THR A 81 -13.22 -6.37 -16.75
N ASP A 82 -13.45 -7.64 -16.41
CA ASP A 82 -13.99 -8.06 -15.11
C ASP A 82 -12.81 -8.38 -14.18
N PHE A 83 -12.75 -7.69 -13.05
CA PHE A 83 -11.65 -7.82 -12.09
C PHE A 83 -11.93 -8.87 -11.02
N GLY A 84 -13.16 -9.36 -10.89
CA GLY A 84 -13.54 -10.32 -9.85
C GLY A 84 -13.13 -9.85 -8.45
N SER A 85 -12.21 -10.58 -7.81
CA SER A 85 -11.68 -10.27 -6.47
C SER A 85 -10.42 -9.39 -6.48
N THR A 86 -9.93 -8.98 -7.65
CA THR A 86 -8.75 -8.13 -7.80
C THR A 86 -9.14 -6.66 -7.70
N GLY A 87 -8.43 -5.91 -6.86
CA GLY A 87 -8.72 -4.49 -6.67
C GLY A 87 -8.40 -3.69 -7.92
N LEU A 88 -9.29 -2.76 -8.30
CA LEU A 88 -9.05 -1.81 -9.37
C LEU A 88 -8.73 -0.43 -8.79
N TRP A 89 -7.50 0.01 -8.99
CA TRP A 89 -6.99 1.30 -8.52
C TRP A 89 -6.58 2.19 -9.69
N THR A 90 -6.47 3.49 -9.44
CA THR A 90 -5.82 4.43 -10.36
C THR A 90 -4.92 5.40 -9.59
N ARG A 91 -3.71 5.67 -10.08
CA ARG A 91 -2.89 6.81 -9.61
C ARG A 91 -3.17 7.99 -10.52
N MET A 92 -3.89 8.97 -9.99
CA MET A 92 -4.21 10.20 -10.70
C MET A 92 -3.01 11.14 -10.79
N ASN A 93 -3.09 12.17 -11.63
CA ASN A 93 -2.09 13.23 -11.63
C ASN A 93 -2.15 14.09 -10.35
N ALA A 94 -1.05 14.78 -10.03
CA ALA A 94 -0.94 15.65 -8.86
C ALA A 94 -1.96 16.80 -8.87
N LEU A 95 -2.38 17.26 -7.69
CA LEU A 95 -3.45 18.27 -7.54
C LEU A 95 -3.11 19.62 -8.16
N ASN A 96 -1.83 19.94 -8.34
CA ASN A 96 -1.35 21.15 -9.02
C ASN A 96 -1.22 21.00 -10.54
N SER A 97 -1.52 19.83 -11.09
CA SER A 97 -1.39 19.53 -12.52
C SER A 97 -2.65 19.96 -13.30
N PRO A 98 -2.54 20.20 -14.61
CA PRO A 98 -3.71 20.52 -15.44
C PRO A 98 -4.62 19.30 -15.72
N TRP A 99 -4.22 18.09 -15.32
CA TRP A 99 -4.93 16.85 -15.69
C TRP A 99 -5.77 16.25 -14.55
N ALA A 100 -5.44 16.56 -13.29
CA ALA A 100 -6.03 15.91 -12.12
C ALA A 100 -7.56 16.04 -12.03
N LEU A 101 -8.11 17.19 -12.41
CA LEU A 101 -9.56 17.43 -12.36
C LEU A 101 -10.29 16.50 -13.34
N ASP A 102 -9.84 16.46 -14.59
CA ASP A 102 -10.45 15.63 -15.63
C ASP A 102 -10.21 14.14 -15.39
N ASP A 103 -9.06 13.76 -14.81
CA ASP A 103 -8.82 12.39 -14.35
C ASP A 103 -9.98 11.92 -13.45
N MET A 104 -10.38 12.72 -12.46
CA MET A 104 -11.46 12.34 -11.55
C MET A 104 -12.84 12.43 -12.19
N ILE A 105 -13.13 13.51 -12.92
CA ILE A 105 -14.45 13.70 -13.56
C ILE A 105 -14.75 12.55 -14.52
N GLU A 106 -13.82 12.24 -15.43
CA GLU A 106 -14.06 11.25 -16.47
C GLU A 106 -14.02 9.82 -15.93
N ILE A 107 -13.07 9.49 -15.05
CA ILE A 107 -12.94 8.12 -14.53
C ILE A 107 -14.13 7.77 -13.63
N VAL A 108 -14.51 8.65 -12.69
CA VAL A 108 -15.66 8.39 -11.82
C VAL A 108 -16.94 8.33 -12.67
N GLY A 109 -17.09 9.23 -13.64
CA GLY A 109 -18.25 9.24 -14.54
C GLY A 109 -18.37 8.01 -15.43
N ALA A 110 -17.26 7.41 -15.84
CA ALA A 110 -17.25 6.28 -16.77
C ALA A 110 -17.21 4.91 -16.09
N VAL A 111 -16.48 4.78 -14.98
CA VAL A 111 -16.17 3.49 -14.32
C VAL A 111 -16.15 3.59 -12.78
N GLY A 112 -16.73 4.62 -12.18
CA GLY A 112 -16.72 4.84 -10.72
C GLY A 112 -17.29 3.67 -9.90
N SER A 113 -18.24 2.90 -10.44
CA SER A 113 -18.79 1.71 -9.78
C SER A 113 -17.79 0.53 -9.72
N LYS A 114 -16.79 0.49 -10.60
CA LYS A 114 -15.72 -0.51 -10.60
C LYS A 114 -14.48 -0.05 -9.83
N LEU A 115 -14.24 1.25 -9.72
CA LEU A 115 -13.05 1.79 -9.07
C LEU A 115 -13.11 1.58 -7.56
N ASP A 116 -12.07 1.01 -6.96
CA ASP A 116 -11.98 0.79 -5.52
C ASP A 116 -11.24 1.93 -4.81
N VAL A 117 -10.11 2.35 -5.37
CA VAL A 117 -9.19 3.29 -4.70
C VAL A 117 -8.58 4.25 -5.72
N VAL A 118 -8.54 5.53 -5.36
CA VAL A 118 -7.73 6.55 -6.04
C VAL A 118 -6.46 6.78 -5.24
N MET A 119 -5.32 6.58 -5.88
CA MET A 119 -4.00 6.90 -5.33
C MET A 119 -3.63 8.34 -5.68
N LEU A 120 -3.48 9.18 -4.65
CA LEU A 120 -3.18 10.60 -4.76
C LEU A 120 -1.68 10.85 -4.56
N PRO A 121 -0.94 11.30 -5.59
CA PRO A 121 0.48 11.60 -5.46
C PRO A 121 0.71 12.90 -4.66
N LYS A 122 1.94 13.04 -4.14
CA LYS A 122 2.48 14.28 -3.54
C LYS A 122 1.57 14.90 -2.47
N VAL A 123 0.99 14.06 -1.61
CA VAL A 123 0.15 14.55 -0.52
C VAL A 123 1.03 15.25 0.52
N GLU A 124 0.75 16.53 0.76
CA GLU A 124 1.49 17.37 1.70
C GLU A 124 0.72 17.56 3.00
N GLY A 125 -0.61 17.45 2.98
CA GLY A 125 -1.39 17.60 4.20
C GLY A 125 -2.85 17.16 4.11
N PRO A 126 -3.60 17.33 5.22
CA PRO A 126 -5.01 16.96 5.28
C PRO A 126 -5.89 17.78 4.33
N TRP A 127 -5.42 18.92 3.83
CA TRP A 127 -6.14 19.76 2.86
C TRP A 127 -6.27 19.08 1.49
N ASP A 128 -5.26 18.32 1.07
CA ASP A 128 -5.29 17.56 -0.19
C ASP A 128 -6.35 16.45 -0.12
N ILE A 129 -6.41 15.76 1.03
CA ILE A 129 -7.42 14.75 1.30
C ILE A 129 -8.81 15.36 1.37
N ALA A 130 -8.96 16.51 2.02
CA ALA A 130 -10.25 17.20 2.13
C ALA A 130 -10.80 17.63 0.75
N TYR A 131 -9.92 18.11 -0.14
CA TYR A 131 -10.28 18.42 -1.52
C TYR A 131 -10.80 17.18 -2.26
N LEU A 132 -10.01 16.10 -2.27
CA LEU A 132 -10.36 14.90 -3.02
C LEU A 132 -11.60 14.18 -2.44
N ASP A 133 -11.76 14.14 -1.12
CA ASP A 133 -12.94 13.58 -0.44
C ASP A 133 -14.23 14.28 -0.89
N GLN A 134 -14.22 15.62 -0.90
CA GLN A 134 -15.38 16.41 -1.34
C GLN A 134 -15.66 16.23 -2.83
N LEU A 135 -14.63 16.23 -3.68
CA LEU A 135 -14.75 16.04 -5.13
C LEU A 135 -15.34 14.65 -5.45
N LEU A 136 -14.79 13.60 -4.84
CA LEU A 136 -15.29 12.23 -5.01
C LEU A 136 -16.74 12.11 -4.55
N ALA A 137 -17.12 12.68 -3.39
CA ALA A 137 -18.51 12.63 -2.94
C ALA A 137 -19.47 13.29 -3.94
N GLN A 138 -19.10 14.44 -4.52
CA GLN A 138 -19.93 15.11 -5.53
C GLN A 138 -20.07 14.29 -6.81
N LEU A 139 -18.97 13.66 -7.28
CA LEU A 139 -18.99 12.82 -8.47
C LEU A 139 -19.74 11.51 -8.24
N GLU A 140 -19.57 10.88 -7.08
CA GLU A 140 -20.31 9.67 -6.71
C GLU A 140 -21.82 9.93 -6.69
N ALA A 141 -22.24 11.03 -6.07
CA ALA A 141 -23.64 11.46 -6.09
C ALA A 141 -24.15 11.73 -7.51
N ARG A 142 -23.36 12.47 -8.31
CA ARG A 142 -23.70 12.82 -9.70
C ARG A 142 -23.88 11.60 -10.59
N HIS A 143 -23.07 10.57 -10.39
CA HIS A 143 -23.01 9.38 -11.25
C HIS A 143 -23.65 8.13 -10.64
N GLY A 144 -24.30 8.26 -9.47
CA GLY A 144 -25.00 7.14 -8.82
C GLY A 144 -24.07 6.02 -8.36
N VAL A 145 -22.84 6.35 -7.96
CA VAL A 145 -21.89 5.36 -7.44
C VAL A 145 -22.35 4.89 -6.05
N THR A 146 -22.51 3.58 -5.87
CA THR A 146 -23.15 3.00 -4.68
C THR A 146 -22.20 2.61 -3.56
N LYS A 147 -20.88 2.63 -3.81
CA LYS A 147 -19.83 2.38 -2.81
C LYS A 147 -18.83 3.54 -2.80
N PRO A 148 -18.35 4.00 -1.64
CA PRO A 148 -17.37 5.06 -1.60
C PRO A 148 -16.04 4.58 -2.23
N ILE A 149 -15.51 5.37 -3.15
CA ILE A 149 -14.15 5.26 -3.67
C ILE A 149 -13.19 5.74 -2.59
N LEU A 150 -12.21 4.91 -2.23
CA LEU A 150 -11.26 5.23 -1.16
C LEU A 150 -10.09 6.07 -1.70
N ILE A 151 -9.38 6.73 -0.78
CA ILE A 151 -8.21 7.57 -1.07
C ILE A 151 -6.97 6.90 -0.48
N HIS A 152 -5.96 6.69 -1.31
CA HIS A 152 -4.66 6.20 -0.89
C HIS A 152 -3.60 7.28 -1.12
N ALA A 153 -2.96 7.76 -0.06
CA ALA A 153 -2.00 8.85 -0.17
C ALA A 153 -0.60 8.32 -0.53
N ILE A 154 0.14 9.02 -1.38
CA ILE A 154 1.56 8.76 -1.58
C ILE A 154 2.36 9.73 -0.69
N LEU A 155 3.18 9.15 0.18
CA LEU A 155 4.07 9.85 1.10
C LEU A 155 5.41 10.09 0.43
N GLU A 156 5.52 11.23 -0.26
CA GLU A 156 6.66 11.50 -1.13
C GLU A 156 7.23 12.92 -1.05
N THR A 157 6.85 13.68 -0.02
CA THR A 157 7.47 14.97 0.32
C THR A 157 7.86 15.02 1.80
N ALA A 158 8.84 15.86 2.14
CA ALA A 158 9.22 16.10 3.52
C ALA A 158 8.04 16.64 4.35
N GLU A 159 7.21 17.49 3.75
CA GLU A 159 6.00 18.04 4.37
C GLU A 159 4.94 16.96 4.61
N GLY A 160 4.71 16.07 3.65
CA GLY A 160 3.84 14.91 3.84
C GLY A 160 4.27 14.05 5.02
N VAL A 161 5.58 13.81 5.20
CA VAL A 161 6.08 13.05 6.36
C VAL A 161 5.90 13.81 7.67
N LYS A 162 6.08 15.13 7.67
CA LYS A 162 5.79 15.98 8.83
C LYS A 162 4.31 15.89 9.22
N ASN A 163 3.40 15.83 8.24
CA ASN A 163 1.95 15.89 8.43
C ASN A 163 1.25 14.51 8.39
N VAL A 164 2.00 13.41 8.37
CA VAL A 164 1.46 12.06 8.09
C VAL A 164 0.33 11.63 9.03
N ASP A 165 0.39 12.00 10.31
CA ASP A 165 -0.64 11.70 11.30
C ASP A 165 -1.97 12.42 10.97
N ALA A 166 -1.88 13.66 10.49
CA ALA A 166 -3.04 14.45 10.07
C ALA A 166 -3.61 13.96 8.74
N ILE A 167 -2.75 13.48 7.83
CA ILE A 167 -3.17 12.88 6.55
C ILE A 167 -3.93 11.57 6.81
N ALA A 168 -3.38 10.68 7.63
CA ALA A 168 -3.96 9.37 7.94
C ALA A 168 -5.39 9.46 8.52
N SER A 169 -5.68 10.51 9.30
CA SER A 169 -6.97 10.73 9.97
C SER A 169 -7.88 11.77 9.29
N ALA A 170 -7.54 12.21 8.08
CA ALA A 170 -8.23 13.33 7.43
C ALA A 170 -9.66 13.01 6.95
N SER A 171 -9.94 11.76 6.56
CA SER A 171 -11.22 11.36 5.96
C SER A 171 -11.54 9.88 6.22
N PRO A 172 -12.82 9.48 6.34
CA PRO A 172 -13.21 8.07 6.36
C PRO A 172 -12.92 7.33 5.04
N ARG A 173 -12.54 8.06 3.97
CA ARG A 173 -12.07 7.46 2.71
C ARG A 173 -10.63 6.97 2.78
N MET A 174 -9.85 7.35 3.80
CA MET A 174 -8.44 6.96 3.87
C MET A 174 -8.31 5.44 3.85
N HIS A 175 -7.71 4.94 2.78
CA HIS A 175 -7.40 3.53 2.59
C HIS A 175 -6.07 3.17 3.25
N GLY A 176 -5.07 4.02 3.02
CA GLY A 176 -3.70 3.76 3.40
C GLY A 176 -2.72 4.77 2.83
N ILE A 177 -1.44 4.53 3.09
CA ILE A 177 -0.33 5.37 2.67
C ILE A 177 0.77 4.50 2.07
N SER A 178 1.27 4.87 0.89
CA SER A 178 2.46 4.27 0.26
C SER A 178 3.64 5.21 0.35
N LEU A 179 4.82 4.69 0.68
CA LEU A 179 6.08 5.44 0.55
C LEU A 179 6.42 5.68 -0.93
N GLY A 180 6.61 6.91 -1.38
CA GLY A 180 7.21 7.24 -2.68
C GLY A 180 8.70 7.59 -2.51
N PRO A 181 9.64 6.63 -2.56
CA PRO A 181 11.01 6.83 -2.12
C PRO A 181 11.82 7.73 -3.06
N ALA A 182 11.52 7.75 -4.36
CA ALA A 182 12.24 8.59 -5.33
C ALA A 182 12.00 10.08 -5.07
N ASP A 183 10.73 10.49 -5.07
CA ASP A 183 10.32 11.87 -4.80
C ASP A 183 10.63 12.27 -3.35
N LEU A 184 10.46 11.36 -2.38
CA LEU A 184 10.82 11.67 -1.00
C LEU A 184 12.32 11.92 -0.82
N ALA A 185 13.16 11.11 -1.48
CA ALA A 185 14.59 11.33 -1.47
C ALA A 185 14.95 12.68 -2.11
N ALA A 186 14.32 13.03 -3.23
CA ALA A 186 14.51 14.31 -3.89
C ALA A 186 14.08 15.49 -2.98
N SER A 187 12.88 15.42 -2.40
CA SER A 187 12.32 16.43 -1.49
C SER A 187 13.21 16.68 -0.27
N ARG A 188 13.84 15.64 0.27
CA ARG A 188 14.74 15.74 1.44
C ARG A 188 16.21 15.94 1.06
N ALA A 189 16.55 16.00 -0.22
CA ALA A 189 17.92 15.95 -0.72
C ALA A 189 18.74 14.73 -0.21
N MET A 190 18.07 13.60 0.05
CA MET A 190 18.71 12.34 0.45
C MET A 190 19.57 11.78 -0.69
N LYS A 191 20.60 11.00 -0.34
CA LYS A 191 21.45 10.31 -1.30
C LYS A 191 21.05 8.84 -1.34
N THR A 192 20.36 8.43 -2.39
CA THR A 192 20.05 7.04 -2.70
C THR A 192 20.74 6.67 -4.00
N THR A 193 21.13 5.41 -4.16
CA THR A 193 21.77 4.93 -5.40
C THR A 193 20.78 4.28 -6.36
N ARG A 194 19.55 4.05 -5.91
CA ARG A 194 18.45 3.43 -6.64
C ARG A 194 17.11 4.06 -6.21
N VAL A 195 16.03 3.78 -6.94
CA VAL A 195 14.66 4.05 -6.48
C VAL A 195 14.26 2.92 -5.53
N GLY A 196 14.12 3.24 -4.25
CA GLY A 196 14.13 2.22 -3.19
C GLY A 196 15.55 1.75 -2.86
N GLY A 197 15.71 0.96 -1.79
CA GLY A 197 17.04 0.53 -1.31
C GLY A 197 17.81 1.62 -0.55
N GLY A 198 19.01 1.30 -0.08
CA GLY A 198 19.83 2.19 0.77
C GLY A 198 20.91 2.98 0.04
N HIS A 199 21.96 3.33 0.77
CA HIS A 199 23.21 3.88 0.23
C HIS A 199 24.40 3.19 0.92
N PRO A 200 25.41 2.71 0.17
CA PRO A 200 26.52 1.93 0.75
C PRO A 200 27.35 2.71 1.77
N ASP A 201 27.36 4.04 1.70
CA ASP A 201 28.04 4.91 2.67
C ASP A 201 27.21 5.31 3.89
N TYR A 202 25.93 4.95 3.96
CA TYR A 202 25.18 5.12 5.19
C TYR A 202 25.54 3.99 6.16
N LYS A 203 26.58 4.22 6.97
CA LYS A 203 27.20 3.19 7.80
C LYS A 203 27.75 3.75 9.11
N VAL A 204 27.88 2.86 10.10
CA VAL A 204 28.60 3.13 11.35
C VAL A 204 29.95 2.40 11.32
N ILE A 205 31.01 3.05 11.81
CA ILE A 205 32.36 2.48 11.89
C ILE A 205 32.68 2.17 13.36
N ALA A 206 33.03 0.91 13.66
CA ALA A 206 33.35 0.44 15.02
C ALA A 206 34.53 1.21 15.63
N ASP A 207 34.63 1.40 16.94
CA ASP A 207 35.67 2.19 17.62
C ASP A 207 37.13 1.84 17.23
N ALA A 208 38.07 2.74 17.51
CA ALA A 208 39.48 2.50 17.26
C ALA A 208 40.10 1.64 18.37
N GLU A 209 40.76 0.54 18.01
CA GLU A 209 41.49 -0.32 18.94
C GLU A 209 43.02 -0.23 18.70
N PRO A 210 43.86 -0.12 19.76
CA PRO A 210 45.31 -0.08 19.61
C PRO A 210 45.85 -1.31 18.86
N GLY A 211 46.65 -1.08 17.82
CA GLY A 211 47.29 -2.14 17.05
C GLY A 211 46.41 -2.81 15.98
N GLN A 212 45.15 -2.38 15.81
CA GLN A 212 44.31 -2.85 14.70
C GLN A 212 44.37 -1.93 13.47
N GLY A 213 44.21 -2.55 12.28
CA GLY A 213 44.19 -1.90 10.98
C GLY A 213 42.81 -1.35 10.59
N LEU A 214 42.31 -1.74 9.42
CA LEU A 214 41.02 -1.25 8.90
C LEU A 214 39.87 -1.58 9.85
N ARG A 215 39.10 -0.56 10.24
CA ARG A 215 37.95 -0.67 11.15
C ARG A 215 36.74 -1.30 10.44
N ALA A 216 36.01 -2.17 11.14
CA ALA A 216 34.76 -2.73 10.62
C ALA A 216 33.72 -1.62 10.38
N SER A 217 32.91 -1.79 9.32
CA SER A 217 31.83 -0.86 8.97
C SER A 217 30.52 -1.61 8.69
N PHE A 218 29.42 -1.10 9.21
CA PHE A 218 28.09 -1.74 9.13
C PHE A 218 27.10 -0.80 8.43
N GLN A 219 26.61 -1.19 7.25
CA GLN A 219 25.57 -0.43 6.55
C GLN A 219 24.29 -0.35 7.38
N GLN A 220 23.58 0.77 7.27
CA GLN A 220 22.34 1.07 7.97
C GLN A 220 21.19 1.29 6.97
N ASP A 221 19.95 1.22 7.46
CA ASP A 221 18.76 1.44 6.63
C ASP A 221 18.32 2.92 6.64
N LEU A 222 18.38 3.58 5.48
CA LEU A 222 17.93 4.96 5.29
C LEU A 222 16.43 5.14 5.52
N TRP A 223 15.62 4.09 5.35
CA TRP A 223 14.17 4.18 5.36
C TRP A 223 13.54 3.83 6.72
N HIS A 224 14.33 3.36 7.69
CA HIS A 224 13.85 2.89 8.98
C HIS A 224 12.89 3.89 9.66
N TYR A 225 13.33 5.13 9.85
CA TYR A 225 12.49 6.19 10.45
C TYR A 225 11.20 6.44 9.65
N THR A 226 11.31 6.48 8.32
CA THR A 226 10.20 6.85 7.45
C THR A 226 9.12 5.78 7.47
N ILE A 227 9.51 4.51 7.37
CA ILE A 227 8.58 3.37 7.40
C ILE A 227 7.94 3.26 8.79
N ALA A 228 8.74 3.31 9.86
CA ALA A 228 8.20 3.22 11.23
C ALA A 228 7.17 4.33 11.51
N LYS A 229 7.50 5.59 11.19
CA LYS A 229 6.55 6.71 11.38
C LYS A 229 5.29 6.57 10.54
N MET A 230 5.40 6.09 9.30
CA MET A 230 4.24 5.84 8.43
C MET A 230 3.35 4.72 8.96
N VAL A 231 3.94 3.64 9.47
CA VAL A 231 3.21 2.51 10.07
C VAL A 231 2.44 2.97 11.29
N ASP A 232 3.07 3.69 12.23
CA ASP A 232 2.39 4.18 13.44
C ASP A 232 1.21 5.11 13.09
N ALA A 233 1.39 6.01 12.13
CA ALA A 233 0.33 6.90 11.65
C ALA A 233 -0.82 6.11 10.99
N CYS A 234 -0.52 5.10 10.19
CA CYS A 234 -1.53 4.26 9.56
C CYS A 234 -2.28 3.39 10.58
N ALA A 235 -1.54 2.71 11.45
CA ALA A 235 -2.10 1.80 12.46
C ALA A 235 -2.98 2.56 13.47
N SER A 236 -2.57 3.75 13.91
CA SER A 236 -3.37 4.58 14.82
C SER A 236 -4.66 5.13 14.18
N ALA A 237 -4.71 5.23 12.84
CA ALA A 237 -5.90 5.60 12.08
C ALA A 237 -6.72 4.39 11.60
N GLY A 238 -6.27 3.16 11.84
CA GLY A 238 -6.93 1.94 11.35
C GLY A 238 -6.85 1.75 9.84
N ILE A 239 -5.81 2.29 9.18
CA ILE A 239 -5.55 2.19 7.74
C ILE A 239 -4.25 1.45 7.46
N LYS A 240 -3.96 1.14 6.19
CA LYS A 240 -2.83 0.28 5.81
C LYS A 240 -1.59 1.08 5.37
N ALA A 241 -0.41 0.67 5.81
CA ALA A 241 0.87 1.18 5.31
C ALA A 241 1.41 0.28 4.18
N PHE A 242 2.05 0.86 3.16
CA PHE A 242 2.63 0.13 2.04
C PHE A 242 4.02 0.65 1.69
N TYR A 243 4.88 -0.25 1.26
CA TYR A 243 6.07 0.14 0.53
C TYR A 243 5.70 0.55 -0.90
N GLY A 244 6.41 1.52 -1.47
CA GLY A 244 6.20 1.89 -2.86
C GLY A 244 6.98 1.01 -3.85
N PRO A 245 7.61 1.61 -4.87
CA PRO A 245 8.36 0.89 -5.88
C PRO A 245 9.79 0.59 -5.46
N PHE A 246 10.29 -0.54 -5.91
CA PHE A 246 11.72 -0.83 -6.03
C PHE A 246 12.11 -0.80 -7.52
N GLY A 247 12.96 0.13 -7.92
CA GLY A 247 13.20 0.46 -9.33
C GLY A 247 14.23 -0.41 -10.05
N ASP A 248 15.07 -1.15 -9.33
CA ASP A 248 16.05 -2.05 -9.95
C ASP A 248 15.45 -3.44 -10.15
N PHE A 249 14.92 -3.69 -11.35
CA PHE A 249 14.24 -4.94 -11.67
C PHE A 249 15.19 -6.13 -11.84
N SER A 250 16.50 -5.86 -11.96
CA SER A 250 17.54 -6.89 -12.14
C SER A 250 18.02 -7.49 -10.83
N ASP A 251 17.85 -6.79 -9.72
CA ASP A 251 18.31 -7.19 -8.39
C ASP A 251 17.16 -7.73 -7.53
N ALA A 252 16.69 -8.94 -7.87
CA ALA A 252 15.63 -9.61 -7.13
C ALA A 252 15.95 -9.81 -5.63
N PRO A 253 17.18 -10.19 -5.22
CA PRO A 253 17.53 -10.29 -3.80
C PRO A 253 17.38 -8.96 -3.05
N ALA A 254 17.82 -7.84 -3.63
CA ALA A 254 17.66 -6.53 -2.99
C ALA A 254 16.18 -6.10 -2.91
N CYS A 255 15.39 -6.38 -3.95
CA CYS A 255 13.95 -6.16 -3.94
C CYS A 255 13.26 -6.97 -2.82
N GLU A 256 13.59 -8.26 -2.71
CA GLU A 256 13.05 -9.13 -1.66
C GLU A 256 13.43 -8.65 -0.26
N ALA A 257 14.69 -8.26 -0.04
CA ALA A 257 15.14 -7.74 1.25
C ALA A 257 14.43 -6.43 1.64
N GLN A 258 14.30 -5.48 0.70
CA GLN A 258 13.64 -4.21 0.97
C GLN A 258 12.14 -4.37 1.25
N PHE A 259 11.46 -5.24 0.50
CA PHE A 259 10.06 -5.57 0.76
C PHE A 259 9.90 -6.25 2.12
N ARG A 260 10.83 -7.16 2.47
CA ARG A 260 10.78 -7.89 3.75
C ARG A 260 10.98 -6.97 4.93
N ASN A 261 11.91 -6.01 4.85
CA ASN A 261 12.07 -4.99 5.88
C ASN A 261 10.77 -4.20 6.11
N ALA A 262 10.07 -3.85 5.03
CA ALA A 262 8.79 -3.16 5.14
C ALA A 262 7.68 -4.05 5.74
N PHE A 263 7.58 -5.32 5.33
CA PHE A 263 6.63 -6.28 5.89
C PHE A 263 6.83 -6.48 7.40
N LEU A 264 8.08 -6.68 7.83
CA LEU A 264 8.43 -6.86 9.24
C LEU A 264 8.15 -5.63 10.10
N LEU A 265 8.15 -4.43 9.51
CA LEU A 265 7.75 -3.20 10.18
C LEU A 265 6.23 -2.95 10.17
N GLY A 266 5.43 -3.76 9.46
CA GLY A 266 3.97 -3.67 9.45
C GLY A 266 3.33 -3.18 8.15
N CYS A 267 4.08 -3.05 7.06
CA CYS A 267 3.48 -2.76 5.74
C CYS A 267 2.69 -3.97 5.21
N ALA A 268 1.52 -3.70 4.62
CA ALA A 268 0.61 -4.71 4.07
C ALA A 268 1.00 -5.21 2.67
N GLY A 269 1.80 -4.45 1.94
CA GLY A 269 2.19 -4.77 0.56
C GLY A 269 3.25 -3.81 0.00
N ALA A 270 3.60 -4.04 -1.26
CA ALA A 270 4.50 -3.19 -2.04
C ALA A 270 3.99 -2.91 -3.46
N TRP A 271 4.58 -1.95 -4.16
CA TRP A 271 4.30 -1.77 -5.59
C TRP A 271 5.12 -2.75 -6.43
N SER A 272 4.52 -3.25 -7.50
CA SER A 272 5.24 -4.00 -8.54
C SER A 272 5.17 -3.24 -9.86
N LEU A 273 6.35 -2.91 -10.40
CA LEU A 273 6.50 -2.19 -11.66
C LEU A 273 6.86 -3.12 -12.84
N HIS A 274 7.27 -4.35 -12.52
CA HIS A 274 7.62 -5.38 -13.48
C HIS A 274 7.02 -6.73 -13.05
N PRO A 275 6.61 -7.62 -13.98
CA PRO A 275 6.02 -8.91 -13.63
C PRO A 275 6.87 -9.78 -12.69
N SER A 276 8.21 -9.70 -12.77
CA SER A 276 9.10 -10.45 -11.87
C SER A 276 8.91 -10.09 -10.39
N GLN A 277 8.43 -8.88 -10.07
CA GLN A 277 8.21 -8.44 -8.70
C GLN A 277 6.91 -8.95 -8.09
N ILE A 278 5.97 -9.45 -8.91
CA ILE A 278 4.69 -9.98 -8.41
C ILE A 278 4.94 -11.18 -7.50
N ALA A 279 5.77 -12.13 -7.95
CA ALA A 279 6.11 -13.32 -7.16
C ALA A 279 6.87 -12.96 -5.87
N ILE A 280 7.77 -11.98 -5.94
CA ILE A 280 8.52 -11.49 -4.77
C ILE A 280 7.54 -10.92 -3.73
N ALA A 281 6.64 -10.04 -4.15
CA ALA A 281 5.66 -9.44 -3.25
C ALA A 281 4.69 -10.49 -2.67
N LYS A 282 4.19 -11.45 -3.48
CA LYS A 282 3.38 -12.57 -2.98
C LYS A 282 4.08 -13.33 -1.86
N LYS A 283 5.35 -13.69 -2.09
CA LYS A 283 6.15 -14.43 -1.13
C LYS A 283 6.39 -13.62 0.16
N VAL A 284 6.76 -12.36 0.03
CA VAL A 284 7.17 -11.53 1.16
C VAL A 284 6.00 -11.12 2.05
N PHE A 285 4.87 -10.72 1.45
CA PHE A 285 3.71 -10.21 2.19
C PHE A 285 2.66 -11.31 2.48
N SER A 286 3.05 -12.58 2.35
CA SER A 286 2.30 -13.71 2.89
C SER A 286 3.02 -14.21 4.15
N PRO A 287 2.31 -14.52 5.25
CA PRO A 287 2.93 -15.05 6.46
C PRO A 287 3.77 -16.30 6.21
N ASP A 288 4.86 -16.47 6.96
CA ASP A 288 5.65 -17.70 6.88
C ASP A 288 4.82 -18.91 7.36
N PRO A 289 4.80 -20.05 6.63
CA PRO A 289 4.02 -21.21 7.03
C PRO A 289 4.34 -21.76 8.42
N GLN A 290 5.60 -21.68 8.88
CA GLN A 290 5.99 -22.13 10.22
C GLN A 290 5.49 -21.16 11.28
N GLU A 291 5.52 -19.85 11.01
CA GLU A 291 4.91 -18.84 11.89
C GLU A 291 3.40 -19.03 12.00
N VAL A 292 2.70 -19.34 10.89
CA VAL A 292 1.26 -19.64 10.91
C VAL A 292 0.97 -20.90 11.72
N ALA A 293 1.73 -21.99 11.52
CA ALA A 293 1.56 -23.23 12.26
C ALA A 293 1.80 -23.04 13.77
N PHE A 294 2.84 -22.29 14.14
CA PHE A 294 3.10 -21.95 15.53
C PHE A 294 1.98 -21.08 16.12
N ALA A 295 1.57 -20.02 15.41
CA ALA A 295 0.52 -19.11 15.85
C ALA A 295 -0.81 -19.85 16.08
N ARG A 296 -1.17 -20.80 15.21
CA ARG A 296 -2.36 -21.64 15.42
C ARG A 296 -2.29 -22.46 16.70
N ARG A 297 -1.14 -23.09 16.99
CA ARG A 297 -0.94 -23.84 18.25
C ARG A 297 -1.12 -22.95 19.49
N VAL A 298 -0.69 -21.68 19.42
CA VAL A 298 -0.92 -20.70 20.50
C VAL A 298 -2.41 -20.39 20.67
N LEU A 299 -3.13 -20.13 19.57
CA LEU A 299 -4.58 -19.86 19.63
C LEU A 299 -5.37 -21.07 20.15
N ASP A 300 -5.00 -22.28 19.74
CA ASP A 300 -5.65 -23.52 20.18
C ASP A 300 -5.40 -23.80 21.67
N ALA A 301 -4.21 -23.46 22.18
CA ALA A 301 -3.85 -23.65 23.59
C ALA A 301 -4.46 -22.60 24.54
N MET A 302 -4.88 -21.44 24.01
CA MET A 302 -5.53 -20.35 24.76
C MET A 302 -6.82 -19.91 24.05
N PRO A 303 -7.91 -20.69 24.09
CA PRO A 303 -9.09 -20.46 23.26
C PRO A 303 -9.80 -19.11 23.50
N ASP A 304 -9.79 -18.61 24.75
CA ASP A 304 -10.35 -17.31 25.12
C ASP A 304 -9.30 -16.18 25.12
N GLY A 305 -8.04 -16.51 24.81
CA GLY A 305 -6.92 -15.58 24.79
C GLY A 305 -6.49 -15.07 26.16
N THR A 306 -6.88 -15.74 27.25
CA THR A 306 -6.54 -15.33 28.62
C THR A 306 -5.58 -16.29 29.32
N GLY A 307 -4.77 -15.75 30.24
CA GLY A 307 -3.88 -16.53 31.09
C GLY A 307 -2.49 -16.71 30.47
N ALA A 308 -1.78 -17.77 30.86
CA ALA A 308 -0.46 -18.04 30.32
C ALA A 308 -0.21 -19.55 30.14
N VAL A 309 0.43 -19.91 29.02
CA VAL A 309 0.81 -21.28 28.69
C VAL A 309 2.27 -21.34 28.22
N MET A 310 2.91 -22.50 28.34
CA MET A 310 4.26 -22.73 27.81
C MET A 310 4.18 -23.54 26.53
N ILE A 311 4.70 -23.00 25.42
CA ILE A 311 4.80 -23.68 24.12
C ILE A 311 6.24 -23.61 23.64
N ASP A 312 6.84 -24.76 23.32
CA ASP A 312 8.23 -24.89 22.84
C ASP A 312 9.25 -24.14 23.72
N GLY A 313 9.05 -24.19 25.05
CA GLY A 313 9.91 -23.52 26.02
C GLY A 313 9.72 -21.99 26.11
N ARG A 314 8.71 -21.42 25.44
CA ARG A 314 8.38 -19.99 25.46
C ARG A 314 7.03 -19.76 26.13
N MET A 315 7.00 -18.82 27.09
CA MET A 315 5.76 -18.38 27.70
C MET A 315 4.92 -17.63 26.67
N GLN A 316 3.65 -17.98 26.60
CA GLN A 316 2.63 -17.30 25.80
C GLN A 316 1.60 -16.71 26.77
N ASP A 317 1.19 -15.48 26.52
CA ASP A 317 0.21 -14.72 27.29
C ASP A 317 -0.80 -14.03 26.36
N ASP A 318 -1.68 -13.21 26.92
CA ASP A 318 -2.68 -12.44 26.19
C ASP A 318 -2.06 -11.57 25.06
N ALA A 319 -0.82 -11.11 25.22
CA ALA A 319 -0.15 -10.26 24.24
C ALA A 319 0.40 -11.08 23.07
N THR A 320 1.10 -12.18 23.34
CA THR A 320 1.59 -13.08 22.28
C THR A 320 0.42 -13.76 21.56
N TRP A 321 -0.69 -14.03 22.25
CA TRP A 321 -1.92 -14.53 21.63
C TRP A 321 -2.48 -13.55 20.59
N LYS A 322 -2.53 -12.25 20.90
CA LYS A 322 -2.97 -11.21 19.94
C LYS A 322 -2.06 -11.13 18.73
N GLN A 323 -0.75 -11.23 18.91
CA GLN A 323 0.20 -11.30 17.79
C GLN A 323 -0.06 -12.53 16.90
N CYS A 324 -0.25 -13.71 17.50
CA CYS A 324 -0.59 -14.93 16.79
C CYS A 324 -1.91 -14.81 16.03
N LYS A 325 -2.91 -14.15 16.63
CA LYS A 325 -4.20 -13.88 15.97
C LYS A 325 -4.03 -13.02 14.72
N VAL A 326 -3.21 -11.96 14.75
CA VAL A 326 -2.92 -11.14 13.57
C VAL A 326 -2.33 -11.98 12.43
N VAL A 327 -1.36 -12.84 12.74
CA VAL A 327 -0.73 -13.75 11.76
C VAL A 327 -1.76 -14.73 11.15
N VAL A 328 -2.57 -15.38 12.00
CA VAL A 328 -3.57 -16.36 11.55
C VAL A 328 -4.69 -15.69 10.75
N ASP A 329 -5.17 -14.52 11.16
CA ASP A 329 -6.20 -13.78 10.43
C ASP A 329 -5.69 -13.34 9.05
N LEU A 330 -4.44 -12.87 8.95
CA LEU A 330 -3.81 -12.58 7.66
C LEU A 330 -3.67 -13.85 6.80
N ALA A 331 -3.21 -14.96 7.38
CA ALA A 331 -3.04 -16.22 6.67
C ALA A 331 -4.37 -16.76 6.11
N LYS A 332 -5.48 -16.62 6.85
CA LYS A 332 -6.83 -16.95 6.37
C LYS A 332 -7.26 -16.08 5.20
N GLN A 333 -6.98 -14.77 5.25
CA GLN A 333 -7.27 -13.87 4.13
C GLN A 333 -6.47 -14.26 2.89
N VAL A 334 -5.19 -14.60 3.04
CA VAL A 334 -4.35 -15.08 1.94
C VAL A 334 -4.86 -16.40 1.38
N ALA A 335 -5.16 -17.38 2.23
CA ALA A 335 -5.70 -18.68 1.84
C ALA A 335 -7.01 -18.55 1.04
N ALA A 336 -7.88 -17.60 1.40
CA ALA A 336 -9.13 -17.37 0.67
C ALA A 336 -8.92 -16.92 -0.80
N LYS A 337 -7.73 -16.41 -1.14
CA LYS A 337 -7.37 -15.96 -2.49
C LYS A 337 -6.31 -16.85 -3.18
N ASP A 338 -5.64 -17.71 -2.42
CA ASP A 338 -4.48 -18.47 -2.85
C ASP A 338 -4.58 -19.92 -2.36
N ALA A 339 -5.06 -20.82 -3.24
CA ALA A 339 -5.37 -22.21 -2.89
C ALA A 339 -4.13 -23.03 -2.50
N ASP A 340 -2.97 -22.69 -3.06
CA ASP A 340 -1.71 -23.35 -2.72
C ASP A 340 -1.33 -22.99 -1.28
N LEU A 341 -1.42 -21.70 -0.92
CA LEU A 341 -1.18 -21.26 0.45
C LEU A 341 -2.26 -21.73 1.43
N ALA A 342 -3.52 -21.88 1.00
CA ALA A 342 -4.56 -22.50 1.82
C ALA A 342 -4.17 -23.93 2.25
N THR A 343 -3.68 -24.71 1.29
CA THR A 343 -3.18 -26.08 1.53
C THR A 343 -1.98 -26.06 2.46
N ILE A 344 -1.02 -25.16 2.24
CA ILE A 344 0.20 -25.04 3.05
C ILE A 344 -0.12 -24.61 4.50
N TYR A 345 -1.03 -23.67 4.70
CA TYR A 345 -1.44 -23.22 6.03
C TYR A 345 -2.37 -24.21 6.75
N GLY A 346 -2.99 -25.12 6.00
CA GLY A 346 -3.95 -26.11 6.50
C GLY A 346 -5.26 -25.49 6.95
N PHE A 347 -5.84 -24.62 6.11
CA PHE A 347 -7.18 -24.03 6.28
C PHE A 347 -8.22 -24.66 5.36
#